data_AF-A0A1G5S6Z2-F1
#
_entry.id   AF-A0A1G5S6Z2-F1
#
_cell.length_a   1.000
_cell.length_b   1.000
_cell.length_c   1.000
_cell.angle_alpha   90.00
_cell.angle_beta   90.00
_cell.angle_gamma   90.00
#
_symmetry.space_group_name_H-M   'P 1'
#
loop_
_entity.id
_entity.type
_entity.pdbx_description
1 polymer ?
#
loop_
_entity_poly.entity_id
_entity_poly.type
_entity_poly.pdbx_seq_one_letter_code
_entity_poly.pdbx_strand_id
1 'polypeptide(L)'
;MSLVTGSYINGFRLSKSCAGIVKGPVHYMRGDKLIQFRPLDTLYNGYRFRSRLEARWAVFFDEVGLAYEYEPQGYELPPIVSKDPPNQYDSETLWYLPDFYLPELDLIVEVKGPELPPEDAEKVKRMSFYSNSRVALLRQIPNPEKLISDDYFKILYNYDYAGECDSDHPYWFCVCEKCGKIGYEFEGLSERIKCECPEKWINFNDKRLLKAYARARQARFEHGERP
;
A
#
# COMPACT_ATOMS: atom_id res chain seq x y z
N MET A 1 16.71 -38.43 31.73
CA MET A 1 15.84 -37.34 32.23
C MET A 1 16.61 -36.05 32.01
N SER A 2 16.26 -35.12 31.13
CA SER A 2 14.95 -34.70 30.63
C SER A 2 15.01 -34.48 29.11
N LEU A 3 14.06 -35.08 28.39
CA LEU A 3 13.78 -34.81 26.98
C LEU A 3 12.87 -33.57 26.94
N VAL A 4 13.34 -32.49 26.33
CA VAL A 4 12.45 -31.38 25.94
C VAL A 4 11.95 -31.69 24.54
N THR A 5 10.73 -32.22 24.46
CA THR A 5 10.01 -32.50 23.22
C THR A 5 9.48 -31.19 22.64
N GLY A 6 10.18 -30.63 21.65
CA GLY A 6 9.65 -29.57 20.79
C GLY A 6 8.69 -30.18 19.77
N SER A 7 7.44 -29.72 19.76
CA SER A 7 6.42 -30.11 18.79
C SER A 7 6.81 -29.61 17.40
N TYR A 8 6.91 -30.55 16.45
CA TYR A 8 7.10 -30.28 15.03
C TYR A 8 5.76 -29.83 14.43
N ILE A 9 5.69 -28.58 14.01
CA ILE A 9 4.71 -28.10 13.03
C ILE A 9 5.47 -27.26 12.00
N ASN A 10 5.59 -27.82 10.79
CA ASN A 10 6.02 -27.15 9.55
C ASN A 10 7.34 -26.36 9.59
N GLY A 11 8.44 -27.04 9.90
CA GLY A 11 9.71 -26.94 9.16
C GLY A 11 10.25 -25.60 8.65
N PHE A 12 10.10 -24.47 9.35
CA PHE A 12 10.73 -23.21 8.97
C PHE A 12 11.55 -22.60 10.11
N ARG A 13 12.85 -22.39 9.85
CA ARG A 13 13.61 -21.30 10.47
C ARG A 13 13.56 -20.13 9.49
N LEU A 14 12.64 -19.20 9.71
CA LEU A 14 12.66 -17.91 9.01
C LEU A 14 13.94 -17.20 9.45
N SER A 15 14.92 -17.07 8.54
CA SER A 15 15.99 -16.10 8.74
C SER A 15 15.35 -14.73 8.72
N LYS A 16 15.23 -14.10 9.89
CA LYS A 16 14.92 -12.68 9.99
C LYS A 16 16.05 -11.91 9.33
N SER A 17 15.84 -11.42 8.11
CA SER A 17 16.50 -10.20 7.64
C SER A 17 15.45 -9.11 7.58
N CYS A 18 15.75 -7.99 8.22
CA CYS A 18 14.98 -6.75 8.14
C CYS A 18 14.88 -6.27 6.68
N ALA A 19 13.84 -5.47 6.40
CA ALA A 19 13.50 -4.84 5.12
C ALA A 19 13.05 -5.78 3.96
N GLY A 20 11.73 -5.83 3.74
CA GLY A 20 11.12 -6.29 2.48
C GLY A 20 11.23 -7.79 2.21
N ILE A 21 10.10 -8.45 1.87
CA ILE A 21 10.13 -9.81 1.32
C ILE A 21 10.76 -9.72 -0.08
N VAL A 22 12.08 -9.81 -0.17
CA VAL A 22 12.75 -10.07 -1.45
C VAL A 22 12.25 -11.43 -1.94
N LYS A 23 11.47 -11.42 -3.02
CA LYS A 23 10.91 -12.62 -3.65
C LYS A 23 12.01 -13.42 -4.36
N GLY A 24 12.87 -14.04 -3.57
CA GLY A 24 13.81 -15.05 -4.04
C GLY A 24 13.08 -16.33 -4.45
N PRO A 25 13.79 -17.25 -5.12
CA PRO A 25 13.27 -18.58 -5.37
C PRO A 25 12.89 -19.28 -4.05
N VAL A 26 11.73 -19.93 -4.06
CA VAL A 26 11.21 -20.70 -2.92
C VAL A 26 11.64 -22.15 -3.10
N HIS A 27 12.05 -22.80 -2.01
CA HIS A 27 12.58 -24.16 -2.05
C HIS A 27 11.68 -25.13 -1.28
N TYR A 28 11.41 -26.30 -1.86
CA TYR A 28 10.64 -27.38 -1.24
C TYR A 28 11.37 -28.70 -1.38
N MET A 29 11.28 -29.56 -0.37
CA MET A 29 11.82 -30.92 -0.44
C MET A 29 10.78 -31.89 -1.02
N ARG A 30 11.19 -32.75 -1.95
CA ARG A 30 10.41 -33.90 -2.44
C ARG A 30 11.27 -35.15 -2.32
N GLY A 31 11.11 -35.89 -1.22
CA GLY A 31 12.11 -36.88 -0.79
C GLY A 31 13.43 -36.16 -0.50
N ASP A 32 14.54 -36.68 -1.04
CA ASP A 32 15.87 -36.08 -0.88
C ASP A 32 16.20 -35.00 -1.93
N LYS A 33 15.25 -34.63 -2.79
CA LYS A 33 15.45 -33.62 -3.84
C LYS A 33 14.95 -32.25 -3.42
N LEU A 34 15.78 -31.23 -3.64
CA LEU A 34 15.42 -29.82 -3.54
C LEU A 34 14.72 -29.37 -4.83
N ILE A 35 13.47 -28.93 -4.72
CA ILE A 35 12.68 -28.35 -5.81
C ILE A 35 12.65 -26.84 -5.63
N GLN A 36 13.06 -26.12 -6.67
CA GLN A 36 13.11 -24.66 -6.68
C GLN A 36 11.96 -24.09 -7.51
N PHE A 37 11.16 -23.21 -6.92
CA PHE A 37 10.10 -22.47 -7.59
C PHE A 37 10.53 -21.00 -7.71
N ARG A 38 10.49 -20.47 -8.95
CA ARG A 38 10.73 -19.05 -9.18
C ARG A 38 9.40 -18.31 -9.21
N PRO A 39 9.26 -17.20 -8.46
CA PRO A 39 8.12 -16.31 -8.61
C PRO A 39 8.01 -15.81 -10.06
N LEU A 40 6.79 -15.73 -10.58
CA LEU A 40 6.53 -15.08 -11.86
C LEU A 40 6.68 -13.57 -11.72
N ASP A 41 7.20 -12.95 -12.78
CA ASP A 41 7.26 -11.49 -12.89
C ASP A 41 5.85 -10.89 -12.90
N THR A 42 5.73 -9.71 -12.30
CA THR A 42 4.48 -8.94 -12.29
C THR A 42 4.70 -7.73 -13.19
N LEU A 43 4.39 -7.91 -14.49
CA LEU A 43 4.56 -6.86 -15.49
C LEU A 43 3.25 -6.13 -15.72
N TYR A 44 3.28 -4.80 -15.66
CA TYR A 44 2.13 -3.96 -16.00
C TYR A 44 2.61 -2.56 -16.43
N ASN A 45 2.00 -2.02 -17.49
CA ASN A 45 2.30 -0.69 -18.04
C ASN A 45 3.81 -0.39 -18.23
N GLY A 46 4.58 -1.39 -18.70
CA GLY A 46 6.02 -1.27 -18.91
C GLY A 46 6.90 -1.41 -17.66
N TYR A 47 6.30 -1.51 -16.46
CA TYR A 47 7.01 -1.70 -15.20
C TYR A 47 7.05 -3.17 -14.77
N ARG A 48 8.09 -3.53 -14.02
CA ARG A 48 8.23 -4.81 -13.31
C ARG A 48 8.05 -4.57 -11.82
N PHE A 49 6.84 -4.81 -11.33
CA PHE A 49 6.48 -4.56 -9.94
C PHE A 49 7.07 -5.61 -8.98
N ARG A 50 7.48 -5.18 -7.79
CA ARG A 50 7.97 -6.05 -6.71
C ARG A 50 6.83 -6.91 -6.14
N SER A 51 5.60 -6.41 -6.17
CA SER A 51 4.42 -7.16 -5.76
C SER A 51 3.22 -7.09 -6.70
N ARG A 52 2.38 -8.14 -6.62
CA ARG A 52 1.07 -8.15 -7.29
C ARG A 52 0.15 -7.08 -6.71
N LEU A 53 0.32 -6.72 -5.43
CA LEU A 53 -0.50 -5.68 -4.81
C LEU A 53 -0.14 -4.30 -5.34
N GLU A 54 1.15 -3.97 -5.45
CA GLU A 54 1.63 -2.75 -6.11
C GLU A 54 1.09 -2.66 -7.54
N ALA A 55 1.23 -3.72 -8.34
CA ALA A 55 0.73 -3.71 -9.72
C ALA A 55 -0.79 -3.51 -9.80
N ARG A 56 -1.57 -3.97 -8.81
CA ARG A 56 -3.02 -3.72 -8.75
C ARG A 56 -3.35 -2.28 -8.39
N TRP A 57 -2.56 -1.66 -7.52
CA TRP A 57 -2.69 -0.23 -7.26
C TRP A 57 -2.36 0.60 -8.51
N ALA A 58 -1.34 0.21 -9.28
CA ALA A 58 -1.06 0.81 -10.58
C ALA A 58 -2.26 0.69 -11.56
N VAL A 59 -2.89 -0.49 -11.65
CA VAL A 59 -4.14 -0.68 -12.43
C VAL A 59 -5.26 0.25 -11.92
N PHE A 60 -5.39 0.41 -10.61
CA PHE A 60 -6.38 1.33 -10.04
C PHE A 60 -6.09 2.77 -10.47
N PHE A 61 -4.84 3.24 -10.34
CA PHE A 61 -4.44 4.61 -10.73
C PHE A 61 -4.74 4.90 -12.19
N ASP A 62 -4.38 3.98 -13.10
CA ASP A 62 -4.69 4.11 -14.53
C ASP A 62 -6.20 4.17 -14.80
N GLU A 63 -7.00 3.32 -14.15
CA GLU A 63 -8.45 3.27 -14.35
C GLU A 63 -9.17 4.53 -13.83
N VAL A 64 -8.65 5.18 -12.79
CA VAL A 64 -9.16 6.48 -12.32
C VAL A 64 -8.50 7.69 -12.99
N GLY A 65 -7.53 7.46 -13.88
CA GLY A 65 -6.84 8.51 -14.63
C GLY A 65 -5.87 9.35 -13.80
N LEU A 66 -5.26 8.77 -12.75
CA LEU A 66 -4.18 9.39 -12.00
C LEU A 66 -2.83 9.00 -12.60
N ALA A 67 -1.97 9.97 -12.89
CA ALA A 67 -0.60 9.67 -13.25
C ALA A 67 0.16 9.13 -12.03
N TYR A 68 1.13 8.27 -12.27
CA TYR A 68 2.01 7.78 -11.22
C TYR A 68 3.43 7.58 -11.73
N GLU A 69 4.38 7.76 -10.82
CA GLU A 69 5.77 7.34 -10.99
C GLU A 69 6.01 6.13 -10.09
N TYR A 70 6.53 5.03 -10.64
CA TYR A 70 6.86 3.82 -9.87
C TYR A 70 8.32 3.85 -9.43
N GLU A 71 8.58 3.66 -8.13
CA GLU A 71 9.92 3.75 -7.52
C GLU A 71 10.72 4.99 -7.98
N PRO A 72 10.18 6.22 -7.85
CA PRO A 72 10.71 7.43 -8.50
C PRO A 72 12.19 7.70 -8.16
N GLN A 73 12.55 7.63 -6.87
CA GLN A 73 13.93 7.68 -6.40
C GLN A 73 14.03 7.25 -4.94
N GLY A 74 15.23 6.83 -4.53
CA GLY A 74 15.54 6.54 -3.13
C GLY A 74 15.97 7.79 -2.37
N TYR A 75 15.66 7.82 -1.08
CA TYR A 75 15.97 8.90 -0.15
C TYR A 75 16.77 8.38 1.03
N GLU A 76 17.71 9.22 1.48
CA GLU A 76 18.35 9.10 2.78
C GLU A 76 17.52 9.89 3.79
N LEU A 77 16.96 9.20 4.79
CA LEU A 77 16.19 9.81 5.88
C LEU A 77 17.10 9.96 7.09
N PRO A 78 17.47 11.21 7.48
CA PRO A 78 18.41 11.43 8.57
C PRO A 78 17.84 10.99 9.93
N PRO A 79 18.72 10.80 10.93
CA PRO A 79 18.32 10.60 12.33
C PRO A 79 17.43 11.74 12.84
N ILE A 80 16.54 11.43 13.79
CA ILE A 80 15.65 12.38 14.44
C ILE A 80 15.94 12.43 15.95
N VAL A 81 15.98 13.62 16.54
CA VAL A 81 16.30 13.81 17.97
C VAL A 81 15.05 14.20 18.80
N SER A 82 13.85 14.09 18.23
CA SER A 82 12.64 14.73 18.77
C SER A 82 11.56 13.77 19.31
N LYS A 83 11.95 12.69 20.00
CA LYS A 83 11.00 11.82 20.71
C LYS A 83 11.44 11.65 22.15
N ASP A 84 10.52 11.89 23.07
CA ASP A 84 10.67 11.58 24.49
C ASP A 84 9.57 10.58 24.90
N PRO A 85 9.91 9.29 25.16
CA PRO A 85 11.23 8.68 25.00
C PRO A 85 11.57 8.36 23.53
N PRO A 86 12.86 8.28 23.16
CA PRO A 86 13.28 7.91 21.81
C PRO A 86 12.97 6.46 21.49
N ASN A 87 12.69 6.17 20.21
CA ASN A 87 12.56 4.79 19.72
C ASN A 87 13.89 4.26 19.18
N GLN A 88 13.98 2.95 18.97
CA GLN A 88 15.23 2.28 18.56
C GLN A 88 15.82 2.77 17.24
N TYR A 89 15.04 3.43 16.39
CA TYR A 89 15.50 3.90 15.08
C TYR A 89 16.00 5.35 15.11
N ASP A 90 15.67 6.14 16.14
CA ASP A 90 15.83 7.61 16.15
C ASP A 90 17.25 8.08 15.82
N SER A 91 18.27 7.35 16.29
CA SER A 91 19.69 7.64 16.05
C SER A 91 20.25 7.11 14.73
N GLU A 92 19.47 6.38 13.94
CA GLU A 92 19.92 5.73 12.69
C GLU A 92 19.47 6.51 11.45
N THR A 93 20.32 6.55 10.43
CA THR A 93 19.91 6.91 9.08
C THR A 93 19.09 5.77 8.48
N LEU A 94 17.91 6.07 7.94
CA LEU A 94 17.07 5.09 7.24
C LEU A 94 17.10 5.35 5.74
N TRP A 95 17.09 4.27 4.95
CA TRP A 95 16.96 4.34 3.50
C TRP A 95 15.53 4.05 3.10
N TYR A 96 14.95 4.94 2.31
CA TYR A 96 13.54 4.87 1.92
C TYR A 96 13.38 4.99 0.40
N LEU A 97 12.68 4.04 -0.20
CA LEU A 97 12.30 4.07 -1.61
C LEU A 97 10.78 3.88 -1.66
N PRO A 98 10.00 4.95 -1.91
CA PRO A 98 8.54 4.83 -2.00
C PRO A 98 8.13 3.92 -3.16
N ASP A 99 6.99 3.26 -3.02
CA ASP A 99 6.43 2.44 -4.11
C ASP A 99 5.94 3.33 -5.26
N PHE A 100 5.21 4.41 -4.96
CA PHE A 100 4.74 5.35 -5.97
C PHE A 100 4.81 6.81 -5.54
N TYR A 101 4.82 7.70 -6.52
CA TYR A 101 4.47 9.11 -6.36
C TYR A 101 3.33 9.49 -7.31
N LEU A 102 2.30 10.16 -6.78
CA LEU A 102 1.14 10.65 -7.54
C LEU A 102 1.21 12.18 -7.65
N PRO A 103 1.73 12.73 -8.77
CA PRO A 103 2.05 14.15 -8.87
C PRO A 103 0.82 15.07 -8.78
N GLU A 104 -0.35 14.67 -9.30
CA GLU A 104 -1.55 15.51 -9.21
C GLU A 104 -2.09 15.68 -7.79
N LEU A 105 -1.76 14.74 -6.89
CA LEU A 105 -2.16 14.74 -5.49
C LEU A 105 -1.05 15.22 -4.55
N ASP A 106 0.18 15.39 -5.07
CA ASP A 106 1.40 15.54 -4.29
C ASP A 106 1.48 14.50 -3.15
N LEU A 107 1.31 13.24 -3.54
CA LEU A 107 1.13 12.13 -2.62
C LEU A 107 2.18 11.06 -2.86
N ILE A 108 2.99 10.79 -1.84
CA ILE A 108 3.87 9.62 -1.80
C ILE A 108 3.03 8.43 -1.34
N VAL A 109 3.21 7.27 -1.97
CA VAL A 109 2.45 6.06 -1.69
C VAL A 109 3.38 4.91 -1.33
N GLU A 110 3.09 4.29 -0.20
CA GLU A 110 3.65 3.02 0.24
C GLU A 110 2.54 1.96 0.22
N VAL A 111 2.79 0.81 -0.41
CA VAL A 111 1.85 -0.31 -0.49
C VAL A 111 2.28 -1.41 0.47
N LYS A 112 1.44 -1.71 1.46
CA LYS A 112 1.72 -2.79 2.42
C LYS A 112 0.56 -3.75 2.57
N GLY A 113 0.91 -4.98 2.94
CA GLY A 113 -0.04 -5.97 3.42
C GLY A 113 -0.67 -5.56 4.76
N PRO A 114 -1.37 -6.47 5.43
CA PRO A 114 -2.05 -6.16 6.70
C PRO A 114 -1.08 -5.79 7.83
N GLU A 115 0.14 -6.33 7.82
CA GLU A 115 1.16 -6.03 8.81
C GLU A 115 2.07 -4.90 8.31
N LEU A 116 2.30 -3.89 9.17
CA LEU A 116 3.29 -2.85 8.94
C LEU A 116 4.45 -3.05 9.93
N PRO A 117 5.65 -3.45 9.46
CA PRO A 117 6.83 -3.54 10.32
C PRO A 117 7.14 -2.18 10.99
N PRO A 118 7.63 -2.15 12.24
CA PRO A 118 7.94 -0.89 12.93
C PRO A 118 8.94 0.01 12.20
N GLU A 119 9.91 -0.59 11.48
CA GLU A 119 10.88 0.13 10.66
C GLU A 119 10.21 0.85 9.49
N ASP A 120 9.24 0.20 8.81
CA ASP A 120 8.51 0.80 7.69
C ASP A 120 7.60 1.95 8.18
N ALA A 121 6.97 1.78 9.35
CA ALA A 121 6.21 2.84 10.00
C ALA A 121 7.08 4.06 10.31
N GLU A 122 8.31 3.84 10.78
CA GLU A 122 9.26 4.92 11.04
C GLU A 122 9.68 5.64 9.76
N LYS A 123 9.94 4.91 8.67
CA LYS A 123 10.29 5.51 7.36
C LYS A 123 9.18 6.40 6.84
N VAL A 124 7.93 5.93 6.85
CA VAL A 124 6.75 6.69 6.43
C VAL A 124 6.61 7.97 7.26
N LYS A 125 6.71 7.85 8.59
CA LYS A 125 6.62 8.99 9.51
C LYS A 125 7.72 10.03 9.25
N ARG A 126 8.97 9.59 9.08
CA ARG A 126 10.09 10.51 8.81
C ARG A 126 9.99 11.16 7.45
N MET A 127 9.59 10.41 6.43
CA MET A 127 9.40 10.95 5.09
C MET A 127 8.36 12.07 5.12
N SER A 128 7.21 11.82 5.73
CA SER A 128 6.16 12.82 5.93
C SER A 128 6.70 14.06 6.67
N PHE A 129 7.39 13.84 7.79
CA PHE A 129 7.95 14.93 8.61
C PHE A 129 8.96 15.82 7.86
N TYR A 130 9.90 15.24 7.10
CA TYR A 130 10.96 16.01 6.44
C TYR A 130 10.55 16.59 5.09
N SER A 131 9.75 15.87 4.31
CA SER A 131 9.36 16.33 2.97
C SER A 131 8.24 17.37 3.02
N ASN A 132 7.47 17.42 4.11
CA ASN A 132 6.19 18.14 4.17
C ASN A 132 5.18 17.67 3.09
N SER A 133 5.47 16.55 2.43
CA SER A 133 4.56 15.85 1.53
C SER A 133 3.78 14.80 2.33
N ARG A 134 2.57 14.52 1.86
CA ARG A 134 1.70 13.51 2.44
C ARG A 134 2.20 12.12 2.04
N VAL A 135 2.24 11.19 3.00
CA VAL A 135 2.57 9.79 2.72
C VAL A 135 1.35 8.91 3.00
N ALA A 136 0.78 8.36 1.93
CA ALA A 136 -0.29 7.38 1.99
C ALA A 136 0.27 5.97 2.16
N LEU A 137 -0.24 5.25 3.15
CA LEU A 137 -0.01 3.82 3.29
C LEU A 137 -1.25 3.07 2.80
N LEU A 138 -1.18 2.59 1.57
CA LEU A 138 -2.26 1.84 0.93
C LEU A 138 -2.19 0.35 1.30
N ARG A 139 -3.37 -0.22 1.57
CA ARG A 139 -3.52 -1.61 1.99
C ARG A 139 -4.02 -2.49 0.85
N GLN A 140 -4.76 -3.54 1.17
CA GLN A 140 -5.45 -4.36 0.18
C GLN A 140 -6.44 -3.52 -0.61
N ILE A 141 -6.58 -3.80 -1.91
CA ILE A 141 -7.58 -3.13 -2.74
C ILE A 141 -8.98 -3.36 -2.13
N PRO A 142 -9.72 -2.30 -1.75
CA PRO A 142 -11.05 -2.40 -1.16
C PRO A 142 -11.97 -3.30 -1.99
N ASN A 143 -12.79 -4.13 -1.34
CA ASN A 143 -13.80 -4.92 -2.06
C ASN A 143 -15.01 -4.03 -2.40
N PRO A 144 -15.28 -3.70 -3.68
CA PRO A 144 -16.36 -2.80 -4.05
C PRO A 144 -17.74 -3.28 -3.59
N GLU A 145 -17.97 -4.59 -3.50
CA GLU A 145 -19.25 -5.15 -3.02
C GLU A 145 -19.51 -4.81 -1.54
N LYS A 146 -18.46 -4.66 -0.73
CA LYS A 146 -18.58 -4.27 0.68
C LYS A 146 -18.78 -2.77 0.88
N LEU A 147 -18.54 -1.96 -0.16
CA LEU A 147 -18.69 -0.49 -0.14
C LEU A 147 -20.10 -0.03 -0.55
N ILE A 148 -20.98 -0.98 -0.89
CA ILE A 148 -22.38 -0.76 -1.24
C ILE A 148 -23.23 -1.25 -0.05
N SER A 149 -23.20 -0.50 1.05
CA SER A 149 -23.99 -0.78 2.26
C SER A 149 -24.52 0.52 2.84
N ASP A 150 -25.70 0.46 3.46
CA ASP A 150 -26.31 1.62 4.11
C ASP A 150 -25.63 1.98 5.46
N ASP A 151 -24.78 1.09 5.98
CA ASP A 151 -24.02 1.34 7.22
C ASP A 151 -22.66 1.99 6.92
N TYR A 152 -22.73 3.30 6.71
CA TYR A 152 -21.60 4.14 6.35
C TYR A 152 -20.44 4.10 7.36
N PHE A 153 -20.74 4.08 8.66
CA PHE A 153 -19.71 3.99 9.71
C PHE A 153 -18.97 2.65 9.66
N LYS A 154 -19.70 1.56 9.40
CA LYS A 154 -19.08 0.26 9.21
C LYS A 154 -18.19 0.27 7.97
N ILE A 155 -18.61 0.90 6.87
CA ILE A 155 -17.77 1.07 5.67
C ILE A 155 -16.45 1.78 6.00
N LEU A 156 -16.55 2.94 6.62
CA LEU A 156 -15.40 3.78 6.93
C LEU A 156 -14.35 3.11 7.84
N TYR A 157 -14.81 2.44 8.90
CA TYR A 157 -13.93 2.07 10.02
C TYR A 157 -13.72 0.56 10.19
N ASN A 158 -14.55 -0.29 9.58
CA ASN A 158 -14.56 -1.74 9.85
C ASN A 158 -14.29 -2.63 8.63
N TYR A 159 -14.14 -2.08 7.42
CA TYR A 159 -13.73 -2.86 6.24
C TYR A 159 -12.31 -2.53 5.82
N ASP A 160 -11.86 -3.21 4.75
CA ASP A 160 -10.59 -3.02 4.07
C ASP A 160 -10.49 -1.58 3.50
N TYR A 161 -10.30 -0.58 4.37
CA TYR A 161 -10.18 0.82 3.97
C TYR A 161 -8.94 1.03 3.10
N ALA A 162 -9.02 2.00 2.18
CA ALA A 162 -8.00 2.15 1.14
C ALA A 162 -6.60 2.36 1.73
N GLY A 163 -6.52 3.14 2.81
CA GLY A 163 -5.32 3.25 3.63
C GLY A 163 -5.38 4.34 4.68
N GLU A 164 -4.20 4.75 5.12
CA GLU A 164 -3.98 5.86 6.05
C GLU A 164 -3.09 6.90 5.37
N CYS A 165 -2.99 8.09 5.96
CA CYS A 165 -2.12 9.16 5.50
C CYS A 165 -1.49 9.82 6.72
N ASP A 166 -0.16 9.90 6.79
CA ASP A 166 0.56 10.58 7.89
C ASP A 166 0.19 10.07 9.30
N SER A 167 -0.15 8.79 9.42
CA SER A 167 -0.66 8.11 10.64
C SER A 167 -2.11 8.43 11.03
N ASP A 168 -2.84 9.18 10.21
CA ASP A 168 -4.28 9.41 10.36
C ASP A 168 -5.08 8.43 9.50
N HIS A 169 -6.21 7.94 10.03
CA HIS A 169 -7.10 7.01 9.36
C HIS A 169 -8.58 7.31 9.69
N PRO A 170 -9.54 6.94 8.82
CA PRO A 170 -9.35 6.28 7.54
C PRO A 170 -9.19 7.29 6.40
N TYR A 171 -8.30 7.03 5.45
CA TYR A 171 -8.24 7.77 4.19
C TYR A 171 -8.80 6.93 3.05
N TRP A 172 -9.51 7.61 2.15
CA TRP A 172 -10.15 7.00 1.00
C TRP A 172 -9.93 7.83 -0.25
N PHE A 173 -9.81 7.14 -1.39
CA PHE A 173 -10.01 7.81 -2.66
C PHE A 173 -11.45 8.32 -2.75
N CYS A 174 -11.61 9.54 -3.24
CA CYS A 174 -12.90 10.21 -3.42
C CYS A 174 -12.90 10.96 -4.75
N VAL A 175 -14.08 11.37 -5.22
CA VAL A 175 -14.19 12.04 -6.52
C VAL A 175 -15.03 13.30 -6.39
N CYS A 176 -14.59 14.41 -6.96
CA CYS A 176 -15.48 15.55 -7.11
C CYS A 176 -16.56 15.21 -8.15
N GLU A 177 -17.83 15.20 -7.76
CA GLU A 177 -18.94 14.85 -8.67
C GLU A 177 -19.12 15.85 -9.82
N LYS A 178 -18.72 17.12 -9.60
CA LYS A 178 -18.86 18.19 -10.60
C LYS A 178 -17.80 18.12 -11.71
N CYS A 179 -16.52 18.08 -11.35
CA CYS A 179 -15.42 18.12 -12.31
C CYS A 179 -14.71 16.78 -12.52
N GLY A 180 -15.02 15.76 -11.72
CA GLY A 180 -14.41 14.43 -11.80
C GLY A 180 -13.01 14.30 -11.23
N LYS A 181 -12.46 15.36 -10.62
CA LYS A 181 -11.13 15.32 -9.99
C LYS A 181 -11.11 14.26 -8.88
N ILE A 182 -10.09 13.40 -8.90
CA ILE A 182 -9.84 12.41 -7.86
C ILE A 182 -9.08 13.07 -6.70
N GLY A 183 -9.37 12.65 -5.48
CA GLY A 183 -8.55 12.94 -4.31
C GLY A 183 -8.34 11.70 -3.45
N TYR A 184 -7.48 11.82 -2.45
CA TYR A 184 -7.28 10.83 -1.41
C TYR A 184 -7.36 11.56 -0.08
N GLU A 185 -8.50 11.47 0.61
CA GLU A 185 -8.85 12.39 1.69
C GLU A 185 -9.40 11.64 2.91
N PHE A 186 -9.28 12.27 4.08
CA PHE A 186 -9.80 11.75 5.33
C PHE A 186 -11.29 11.47 5.18
N GLU A 187 -11.70 10.25 5.56
CA GLU A 187 -13.04 9.69 5.37
C GLU A 187 -13.54 9.67 3.92
N GLY A 188 -12.74 10.02 2.92
CA GLY A 188 -13.22 10.15 1.54
C GLY A 188 -14.10 11.38 1.32
N LEU A 189 -13.90 12.43 2.14
CA LEU A 189 -14.58 13.71 2.00
C LEU A 189 -14.12 14.43 0.73
N SER A 190 -14.96 14.41 -0.32
CA SER A 190 -14.61 15.07 -1.59
C SER A 190 -14.51 16.60 -1.45
N GLU A 191 -15.05 17.19 -0.38
CA GLU A 191 -14.89 18.60 -0.01
C GLU A 191 -13.42 19.01 0.10
N ARG A 192 -12.58 18.10 0.59
CA ARG A 192 -11.15 18.36 0.80
C ARG A 192 -10.34 18.33 -0.51
N ILE A 193 -10.94 17.88 -1.61
CA ILE A 193 -10.31 17.93 -2.92
C ILE A 193 -10.10 19.38 -3.33
N LYS A 194 -8.84 19.74 -3.58
CA LYS A 194 -8.38 21.04 -4.08
C LYS A 194 -8.89 21.31 -5.51
N CYS A 195 -10.17 21.61 -5.66
CA CYS A 195 -10.80 22.14 -6.89
C CYS A 195 -11.91 23.14 -6.54
N GLU A 196 -12.24 24.01 -7.50
CA GLU A 196 -13.10 25.20 -7.31
C GLU A 196 -14.61 24.91 -7.23
N CYS A 197 -15.02 23.64 -7.29
CA CYS A 197 -16.45 23.29 -7.27
C CYS A 197 -17.07 23.44 -5.87
N PRO A 198 -18.27 24.02 -5.73
CA PRO A 198 -19.00 24.12 -4.46
C PRO A 198 -19.68 22.80 -4.06
N GLU A 199 -19.95 22.65 -2.76
CA GLU A 199 -20.71 21.57 -2.11
C GLU A 199 -20.29 20.14 -2.50
N LYS A 200 -19.59 19.46 -1.58
CA LYS A 200 -19.05 18.13 -1.82
C LYS A 200 -19.18 17.30 -0.55
N TRP A 201 -19.67 16.08 -0.72
CA TRP A 201 -20.03 15.15 0.35
C TRP A 201 -19.01 14.02 0.44
N ILE A 202 -19.25 13.09 1.33
CA ILE A 202 -18.46 11.87 1.36
C ILE A 202 -18.89 10.96 0.20
N ASN A 203 -17.93 10.48 -0.59
CA ASN A 203 -18.24 9.65 -1.76
C ASN A 203 -17.11 8.69 -2.17
N PHE A 204 -16.47 8.04 -1.20
CA PHE A 204 -15.49 6.97 -1.47
C PHE A 204 -16.07 5.78 -2.26
N ASN A 205 -17.40 5.69 -2.37
CA ASN A 205 -18.13 4.66 -3.08
C ASN A 205 -18.71 5.15 -4.42
N ASP A 206 -18.20 6.26 -4.99
CA ASP A 206 -18.56 6.68 -6.34
C ASP A 206 -18.37 5.52 -7.33
N LYS A 207 -19.32 5.36 -8.27
CA LYS A 207 -19.33 4.28 -9.26
C LYS A 207 -18.02 4.13 -10.04
N ARG A 208 -17.29 5.23 -10.25
CA ARG A 208 -15.97 5.24 -10.91
C ARG A 208 -14.94 4.53 -10.04
N LEU A 209 -14.91 4.82 -8.74
CA LEU A 209 -14.03 4.17 -7.77
C LEU A 209 -14.37 2.70 -7.61
N LEU A 210 -15.65 2.36 -7.50
CA LEU A 210 -16.09 0.96 -7.39
C LEU A 210 -15.67 0.13 -8.61
N LYS A 211 -15.80 0.69 -9.83
CA LYS A 211 -15.33 0.08 -11.07
C LYS A 211 -13.82 -0.10 -11.05
N ALA A 212 -13.07 0.91 -10.60
CA ALA A 212 -11.62 0.85 -10.52
C ALA A 212 -11.13 -0.20 -9.52
N TYR A 213 -11.72 -0.27 -8.33
CA TYR A 213 -11.42 -1.31 -7.36
C TYR A 213 -11.74 -2.71 -7.90
N ALA A 214 -12.85 -2.89 -8.62
CA ALA A 214 -13.20 -4.16 -9.25
C ALA A 214 -12.13 -4.58 -10.28
N ARG A 215 -11.74 -3.67 -11.18
CA ARG A 215 -10.70 -3.90 -12.19
C ARG A 215 -9.36 -4.26 -11.57
N ALA A 216 -8.90 -3.45 -10.62
CA ALA A 216 -7.66 -3.70 -9.90
C ALA A 216 -7.64 -5.06 -9.19
N ARG A 217 -8.75 -5.47 -8.54
CA ARG A 217 -8.83 -6.79 -7.88
C ARG A 217 -8.78 -7.96 -8.86
N GLN A 218 -9.41 -7.79 -10.03
CA GLN A 218 -9.50 -8.82 -11.06
C GLN A 218 -8.22 -8.93 -11.89
N ALA A 219 -7.36 -7.92 -11.89
CA ALA A 219 -6.11 -7.92 -12.63
C ALA A 219 -5.26 -9.15 -12.33
N ARG A 220 -4.84 -9.81 -13.42
CA ARG A 220 -3.96 -10.97 -13.48
C ARG A 220 -2.71 -10.59 -14.25
N PHE A 221 -1.58 -11.14 -13.82
CA PHE A 221 -0.27 -10.82 -14.38
C PHE A 221 0.46 -12.09 -14.87
N GLU A 222 -0.16 -13.26 -14.71
CA GLU A 222 0.48 -14.55 -15.00
C GLU A 222 0.64 -14.87 -16.50
N HIS A 223 -0.13 -14.22 -17.38
CA HIS A 223 -0.22 -14.58 -18.80
C HIS A 223 0.19 -13.46 -19.78
N GLY A 224 0.81 -12.39 -19.27
CA GLY A 224 1.18 -11.24 -20.10
C GLY A 224 -0.01 -10.45 -20.67
N GLU A 225 -1.23 -10.76 -20.20
CA GLU A 225 -2.42 -9.98 -20.49
C GLU A 225 -2.21 -8.55 -19.98
N ARG A 226 -2.63 -7.57 -20.78
CA ARG A 226 -2.74 -6.17 -20.38
C ARG A 226 -4.19 -5.98 -19.90
N PRO A 227 -4.43 -5.82 -18.58
CA PRO A 227 -5.77 -5.65 -18.01
C PRO A 227 -6.56 -4.47 -18.58
#